data_AF-A0A8I2G5H5-F1
#
_entry.id   AF-A0A8I2G5H5-F1
#
_cell.length_a   1.000
_cell.length_b   1.000
_cell.length_c   1.000
_cell.angle_alpha   90.00
_cell.angle_beta   90.00
_cell.angle_gamma   90.00
#
_symmetry.space_group_name_H-M   'P 1'
#
loop_
_entity.id
_entity.type
_entity.pdbx_description
1 polymer ?
#
loop_
_entity_poly.entity_id
_entity_poly.type
_entity_poly.pdbx_seq_one_letter_code
_entity_poly.pdbx_strand_id
1 'polypeptide(L)' 'MQSLAESINSLPTDLQEKVFAYIEELKKSRKKKKRKLSMKWAGGLREYKDKFTSVELQKKSLEWWTG' A
#
# COMPACT_ATOMS: atom_id res chain seq x y z
N MET A 1 2.86 -39.06 2.42
CA MET A 1 2.46 -37.66 2.15
C MET A 1 2.56 -37.47 0.66
N GLN A 2 1.44 -37.26 -0.04
CA GLN A 2 1.50 -36.90 -1.46
C GLN A 2 2.01 -35.46 -1.59
N SER A 3 2.93 -35.25 -2.53
CA SER A 3 3.43 -33.91 -2.80
C SER A 3 2.39 -33.09 -3.58
N LEU A 4 2.44 -31.76 -3.43
CA LEU A 4 1.59 -30.85 -4.22
C LEU A 4 1.79 -31.07 -5.73
N ALA A 5 3.03 -31.35 -6.14
CA ALA A 5 3.36 -31.64 -7.53
C ALA A 5 2.69 -32.93 -8.05
N GLU A 6 2.66 -33.99 -7.25
CA GLU A 6 1.94 -35.24 -7.60
C GLU A 6 0.44 -35.01 -7.74
N SER A 7 -0.15 -34.22 -6.84
CA SER A 7 -1.58 -33.90 -6.90
C SER A 7 -1.92 -33.09 -8.16
N ILE A 8 -1.05 -32.15 -8.54
CA ILE A 8 -1.23 -31.35 -9.76
C ILE A 8 -1.05 -32.19 -11.02
N ASN A 9 -0.05 -33.08 -11.05
CA ASN A 9 0.22 -33.94 -12.19
C ASN A 9 -0.86 -35.02 -12.40
N SER A 10 -1.59 -35.40 -11.34
CA SER A 10 -2.72 -36.33 -11.44
C SER A 10 -4.00 -35.72 -12.00
N LEU A 11 -4.06 -34.38 -12.13
CA LEU A 11 -5.23 -33.69 -12.67
C LEU A 11 -5.25 -33.75 -14.20
N PRO A 12 -6.43 -33.86 -14.82
CA PRO A 12 -6.59 -33.63 -16.25
C PRO A 12 -6.21 -32.19 -16.63
N THR A 13 -5.82 -32.01 -17.91
CA THR A 13 -5.18 -30.78 -18.42
C THR A 13 -6.02 -29.51 -18.19
N ASP A 14 -7.34 -29.62 -18.27
CA ASP A 14 -8.29 -28.52 -18.03
C ASP A 14 -8.26 -28.00 -16.57
N LEU A 15 -8.01 -28.89 -15.61
CA LEU A 15 -7.88 -28.54 -14.21
C LEU A 15 -6.48 -28.02 -13.88
N GLN A 16 -5.45 -28.47 -14.58
CA GLN A 16 -4.09 -27.93 -14.44
C GLN A 16 -4.03 -26.45 -14.83
N GLU A 17 -4.71 -26.05 -15.91
CA GLU A 17 -4.81 -24.64 -16.33
C GLU A 17 -5.46 -23.75 -15.26
N LYS A 18 -6.53 -24.25 -14.61
CA LYS A 18 -7.20 -23.54 -13.51
C LYS A 18 -6.27 -23.37 -12.30
N VAL A 19 -5.53 -24.42 -11.95
CA VAL A 19 -4.54 -24.36 -10.87
C VAL A 19 -3.44 -23.35 -11.19
N PHE A 20 -2.95 -23.33 -12.43
CA PHE A 20 -1.96 -22.35 -12.88
C PHE A 20 -2.48 -20.92 -12.74
N ALA A 21 -3.70 -20.64 -13.23
CA ALA A 21 -4.32 -19.33 -13.10
C ALA A 21 -4.47 -18.88 -11.63
N TYR A 22 -4.85 -19.81 -10.75
CA TYR A 22 -4.98 -19.56 -9.31
C TYR A 22 -3.62 -19.26 -8.65
N ILE A 23 -2.57 -19.98 -9.02
CA ILE A 23 -1.21 -19.71 -8.53
C ILE A 23 -0.74 -18.32 -8.97
N GLU A 24 -1.02 -17.91 -10.20
CA GLU A 24 -0.70 -16.57 -10.70
C GLU A 24 -1.48 -15.48 -9.95
N GLU A 25 -2.75 -15.71 -9.62
CA GLU A 25 -3.53 -14.82 -8.77
C GLU A 25 -2.91 -14.70 -7.36
N LEU A 26 -2.51 -15.82 -6.76
CA LEU A 26 -1.87 -15.81 -5.44
C LEU A 26 -0.53 -15.06 -5.44
N LYS A 27 0.27 -15.17 -6.50
CA LYS A 27 1.50 -14.38 -6.66
C LYS A 27 1.22 -12.88 -6.70
N LYS A 28 0.14 -12.46 -7.39
CA LYS A 28 -0.31 -11.06 -7.43
C LYS A 28 -0.89 -10.60 -6.08
N SER A 29 -1.53 -11.50 -5.34
CA SER A 29 -2.16 -11.20 -4.05
C SER A 29 -1.17 -11.11 -2.88
N ARG A 30 0.13 -11.38 -3.09
CA ARG A 30 1.19 -11.08 -2.11
C ARG A 30 1.08 -9.61 -1.72
N LYS A 31 0.35 -9.38 -0.63
CA LYS A 31 0.01 -8.05 -0.12
C LYS A 31 1.30 -7.27 -0.08
N LYS A 32 1.36 -6.17 -0.85
CA LYS A 32 2.40 -5.16 -0.69
C LYS A 32 2.56 -4.97 0.81
N LYS A 33 3.76 -5.27 1.35
CA LYS A 33 4.02 -5.14 2.80
C LYS A 33 3.42 -3.80 3.20
N LYS A 34 2.45 -3.82 4.13
CA LYS A 34 1.82 -2.58 4.63
C LYS A 34 2.95 -1.70 5.14
N ARG A 35 3.40 -0.73 4.33
CA ARG A 35 4.41 0.24 4.78
C ARG A 35 3.70 1.05 5.85
N LYS A 36 4.28 1.09 7.04
CA LYS A 36 3.84 2.02 8.08
C LYS A 36 3.88 3.42 7.47
N LEU A 37 2.80 4.18 7.60
CA LEU A 37 2.75 5.57 7.18
C LEU A 37 3.85 6.30 7.95
N SER A 38 4.80 6.91 7.24
CA SER A 38 6.00 7.46 7.88
C SER A 38 5.72 8.72 8.71
N MET A 39 4.57 9.37 8.47
CA MET A 39 4.11 10.60 9.15
C MET A 39 5.23 11.64 9.36
N LYS A 40 6.24 11.69 8.48
CA LYS A 40 7.41 12.57 8.65
C LYS A 40 7.06 14.06 8.62
N TRP A 41 5.89 14.38 8.07
CA TRP A 41 5.32 15.72 8.04
C TRP A 41 4.59 16.09 9.35
N ALA A 42 4.22 15.11 10.18
CA ALA A 42 3.47 15.37 11.40
C ALA A 42 4.33 16.16 12.39
N GLY A 43 3.83 17.33 12.81
CA GLY A 43 4.56 18.22 13.71
C GLY A 43 5.53 19.19 13.03
N GLY A 44 5.61 19.21 11.69
CA GLY A 44 6.51 20.12 10.95
C GLY A 44 6.24 21.62 11.15
N LEU A 45 5.09 22.00 11.72
CA LEU A 45 4.74 23.39 12.03
C LEU A 45 4.76 23.72 13.53
N ARG A 46 5.35 22.84 14.37
CA ARG A 46 5.31 22.99 15.83
C ARG A 46 5.97 24.30 16.30
N GLU A 47 7.04 24.72 15.63
CA GLU A 47 7.77 25.97 15.94
C GLU A 47 6.99 27.26 15.64
N TYR A 48 5.91 27.14 14.87
CA TYR A 48 5.05 28.25 14.48
C TYR A 48 3.81 28.38 15.36
N LYS A 49 3.58 27.41 16.28
CA LYS A 49 2.39 27.35 17.12
C LYS A 49 2.20 28.60 17.99
N ASP A 50 3.29 29.17 18.50
CA ASP A 50 3.27 30.36 19.36
C ASP A 50 3.43 31.66 18.55
N LYS A 51 3.73 31.56 17.26
CA LYS A 51 3.96 32.70 16.35
C LYS A 51 2.76 33.05 15.50
N PHE A 52 1.90 32.06 15.23
CA PHE A 52 0.75 32.23 14.36
C PHE A 52 -0.45 31.50 14.95
N THR A 53 -1.58 32.18 14.92
CA THR A 53 -2.89 31.54 15.12
C THR A 53 -3.19 30.60 13.95
N SER A 54 -4.09 29.63 14.16
CA SER A 54 -4.50 28.69 13.10
C SER A 54 -5.04 29.39 11.86
N VAL A 55 -5.67 30.56 12.02
CA VAL A 55 -6.24 31.37 10.93
C VAL A 55 -5.14 32.07 10.12
N GLU A 56 -4.09 32.55 10.77
CA GLU A 56 -2.96 33.21 10.08
C GLU A 56 -2.13 32.21 9.27
N LEU A 57 -1.90 31.00 9.81
CA LEU A 57 -1.27 29.91 9.07
C LEU A 57 -2.08 29.52 7.84
N GLN A 58 -3.41 29.48 7.95
CA GLN A 58 -4.28 29.21 6.82
C GLN A 58 -4.13 30.27 5.73
N LYS A 59 -4.13 31.56 6.08
CA LYS A 59 -3.92 32.66 5.13
C LYS A 59 -2.55 32.58 4.45
N LYS A 60 -1.48 32.34 5.22
CA LYS A 60 -0.13 32.14 4.70
C LYS A 60 -0.03 30.94 3.75
N SER A 61 -0.72 29.86 4.05
CA SER A 61 -0.71 28.67 3.18
C SER A 61 -1.37 28.93 1.82
N LEU A 62 -2.41 29.76 1.79
CA LEU A 62 -3.07 30.19 0.55
C LEU A 62 -2.12 31.10 -0.26
N GLU A 63 -1.46 32.07 0.39
CA GLU A 63 -0.47 32.94 -0.25
C GLU A 63 0.66 32.14 -0.92
N TRP A 64 1.21 31.12 -0.24
CA TRP A 64 2.27 30.26 -0.79
C TRP A 64 1.83 29.38 -1.96
N TRP A 65 0.54 29.11 -2.08
CA TRP A 65 -0.01 28.25 -3.13
C TRP A 65 -0.34 29.03 -4.41
N THR A 66 -0.65 30.32 -4.27
CA THR A 66 -1.01 31.21 -5.38
C THR A 66 0.15 32.06 -5.91
N GLY A 67 1.31 32.03 -5.23
CA GLY A 67 2.52 32.77 -5.59
C GLY A 67 3.49 32.00 -6.47
#